data_AF-A0A1X1ZFR8-F1
#
_entry.id   AF-A0A1X1ZFR8-F1
#
_cell.length_a   1.000
_cell.length_b   1.000
_cell.length_c   1.000
_cell.angle_alpha   90.00
_cell.angle_beta   90.00
_cell.angle_gamma   90.00
#
_symmetry.space_group_name_H-M   'P 1'
#
loop_
_entity.id
_entity.type
_entity.pdbx_description
1 polymer ?
#
loop_
_entity_poly.entity_id
_entity_poly.type
_entity_poly.pdbx_seq_one_letter_code
_entity_poly.pdbx_strand_id
1 'polypeptide(L)'
;MDGNTLVLSHESAPLARRLCEQRNADVIVEALKDALGVNWRVRCEVGGPPPDAGQSAAPVQVDAESARRADEEAMLAEAAVDAGADAPPRRDPEEVALELLQNELGARRISGD
;
A
#
# COMPACT_ATOMS: atom_id res chain seq x y z
N MET A 1 -25.63 -28.69 -7.71
CA MET A 1 -25.65 -27.34 -8.30
C MET A 1 -24.79 -26.51 -7.38
N ASP A 2 -23.49 -26.59 -7.56
CA ASP A 2 -22.53 -26.15 -6.57
C ASP A 2 -21.92 -24.86 -7.09
N GLY A 3 -22.72 -23.79 -6.99
CA GLY A 3 -22.40 -22.43 -7.39
C GLY A 3 -22.15 -21.50 -6.20
N ASN A 4 -21.81 -22.05 -5.03
CA ASN A 4 -21.64 -21.29 -3.78
C ASN A 4 -20.21 -20.77 -3.60
N THR A 5 -19.49 -20.45 -4.67
CA THR A 5 -18.11 -19.93 -4.57
C THR A 5 -18.01 -18.60 -5.28
N LEU A 6 -17.72 -17.55 -4.50
CA LEU A 6 -17.47 -16.20 -5.02
C LEU A 6 -15.96 -16.02 -5.18
N VAL A 7 -15.53 -15.78 -6.42
CA VAL A 7 -14.13 -15.51 -6.72
C VAL A 7 -13.90 -14.00 -6.78
N LEU A 8 -13.04 -13.47 -5.89
CA LEU A 8 -12.62 -12.07 -5.91
C LEU A 8 -11.21 -11.97 -6.50
N SER A 9 -11.12 -11.50 -7.74
CA SER A 9 -9.86 -11.24 -8.42
C SER A 9 -9.56 -9.73 -8.40
N HIS A 10 -8.45 -9.33 -7.78
CA HIS A 10 -8.03 -7.92 -7.73
C HIS A 10 -6.61 -7.77 -8.30
N GLU A 11 -6.39 -6.70 -9.07
CA GLU A 11 -5.10 -6.40 -9.72
C GLU A 11 -3.97 -6.05 -8.74
N SER A 12 -4.33 -5.71 -7.51
CA SER A 12 -3.39 -5.30 -6.48
C SER A 12 -2.99 -6.50 -5.66
N ALA A 13 -1.80 -7.03 -5.92
CA ALA A 13 -1.18 -8.10 -5.12
C ALA A 13 -1.27 -7.91 -3.59
N PRO A 14 -1.05 -6.72 -3.00
CA PRO A 14 -1.18 -6.55 -1.55
C PRO A 14 -2.63 -6.61 -1.05
N LEU A 15 -3.59 -6.16 -1.85
CA LEU A 15 -5.02 -6.22 -1.49
C LEU A 15 -5.56 -7.64 -1.64
N ALA A 16 -5.19 -8.35 -2.71
CA ALA A 16 -5.56 -9.75 -2.88
C ALA A 16 -4.99 -10.62 -1.75
N ARG A 17 -3.76 -10.33 -1.28
CA ARG A 17 -3.20 -10.97 -0.08
C ARG A 17 -3.96 -10.64 1.20
N ARG A 18 -4.36 -9.39 1.39
CA ARG A 18 -5.20 -8.98 2.53
C ARG A 18 -6.58 -9.65 2.49
N LEU A 19 -7.20 -9.73 1.32
CA LEU A 19 -8.49 -10.40 1.13
C LEU A 19 -8.40 -11.92 1.37
N CYS A 20 -7.24 -12.53 1.08
CA CYS A 20 -6.94 -13.93 1.43
C CYS A 20 -6.77 -14.19 2.93
N GLU A 21 -6.61 -13.14 3.76
CA GLU A 21 -6.41 -13.32 5.19
C GLU A 21 -7.67 -13.88 5.85
N GLN A 22 -7.49 -14.85 6.74
CA GLN A 22 -8.59 -15.66 7.29
C GLN A 22 -9.68 -14.78 7.94
N ARG A 23 -9.27 -13.72 8.64
CA ARG A 23 -10.18 -12.74 9.25
C ARG A 23 -11.01 -11.98 8.22
N ASN A 24 -10.40 -11.57 7.11
CA ASN A 24 -11.10 -10.78 6.10
C ASN A 24 -12.04 -11.66 5.27
N ALA A 25 -11.61 -12.88 4.93
CA ALA A 25 -12.47 -13.86 4.26
C ALA A 25 -13.70 -14.20 5.12
N ASP A 26 -13.54 -14.38 6.43
CA ASP A 26 -14.65 -14.68 7.35
C ASP A 26 -15.66 -13.53 7.40
N VAL A 27 -15.18 -12.29 7.54
CA VAL A 27 -16.02 -11.08 7.51
C VAL A 27 -16.78 -10.95 6.18
N ILE A 28 -16.15 -11.28 5.04
CA ILE A 28 -16.80 -11.22 3.72
C ILE A 28 -17.89 -12.30 3.62
N VAL A 29 -17.63 -13.52 4.13
CA VAL A 29 -18.64 -14.59 4.15
C VAL A 29 -19.82 -14.22 5.05
N GLU A 30 -19.56 -13.64 6.23
CA GLU A 30 -20.61 -13.17 7.13
C GLU A 30 -21.42 -12.03 6.50
N ALA A 31 -20.77 -11.05 5.87
CA ALA A 31 -21.45 -9.95 5.19
C ALA A 31 -22.28 -10.44 4.00
N LEU A 32 -21.79 -11.41 3.22
CA LEU A 32 -22.56 -12.03 2.14
C LEU A 32 -23.77 -12.80 2.68
N LYS A 33 -23.61 -13.49 3.81
CA LYS A 33 -24.70 -14.19 4.48
C LYS A 33 -25.76 -13.21 5.01
N ASP A 34 -25.35 -12.09 5.57
CA ASP A 34 -26.27 -11.07 6.10
C ASP A 34 -26.99 -10.32 4.97
N ALA A 35 -26.25 -9.85 3.96
CA ALA A 35 -26.79 -9.02 2.89
C ALA A 35 -27.63 -9.81 1.87
N LEU A 36 -27.24 -11.06 1.57
CA LEU A 36 -27.84 -11.87 0.51
C LEU A 36 -28.53 -13.13 1.04
N GLY A 37 -28.35 -13.48 2.32
CA GLY A 37 -28.88 -14.74 2.89
C GLY A 37 -28.16 -16.00 2.41
N VAL A 38 -27.09 -15.87 1.61
CA VAL A 38 -26.40 -16.98 0.96
C VAL A 38 -25.10 -17.32 1.67
N ASN A 39 -24.84 -18.61 1.85
CA ASN A 39 -23.60 -19.13 2.40
C ASN A 39 -22.67 -19.49 1.24
N TRP A 40 -21.87 -18.52 0.83
CA TRP A 40 -20.87 -18.67 -0.24
C TRP A 40 -19.46 -18.73 0.34
N ARG A 41 -18.61 -19.57 -0.25
CA ARG A 41 -17.18 -19.61 0.02
C ARG A 41 -16.46 -18.56 -0.81
N VAL A 42 -15.59 -17.80 -0.16
CA VAL A 42 -14.78 -16.78 -0.82
C VAL A 42 -13.46 -17.39 -1.27
N ARG A 43 -13.12 -17.22 -2.54
CA ARG A 43 -11.81 -17.57 -3.10
C ARG A 43 -11.19 -16.31 -3.70
N CYS A 44 -10.03 -15.92 -3.23
CA CYS A 44 -9.34 -14.76 -3.76
C CYS A 44 -8.29 -15.21 -4.78
N GLU A 45 -8.25 -14.58 -5.94
CA GLU A 45 -7.24 -14.83 -6.97
C GLU A 45 -6.40 -13.56 -7.17
N VAL A 46 -5.08 -13.70 -7.09
CA VAL A 46 -4.16 -12.57 -7.27
C VAL A 46 -4.01 -12.32 -8.76
N GLY A 47 -4.69 -11.30 -9.29
CA GLY A 47 -4.66 -10.93 -10.70
C GLY A 47 -3.54 -9.95 -11.00
N GLY A 48 -2.29 -10.28 -10.69
CA GLY A 48 -1.14 -9.45 -11.05
C GLY A 48 -0.22 -10.20 -12.01
N PRO A 49 0.33 -9.58 -13.06
CA PRO A 49 1.40 -10.22 -13.83
C PRO A 49 2.52 -10.64 -12.87
N PRO A 50 3.19 -11.78 -13.09
CA PRO A 50 4.44 -12.05 -12.39
C PRO A 50 5.36 -10.84 -12.62
N PRO A 51 6.14 -10.40 -11.61
CA PRO A 51 7.16 -9.39 -11.87
C PRO A 51 8.04 -9.91 -13.01
N ASP A 52 7.98 -9.22 -14.15
CA ASP A 52 8.67 -9.56 -15.38
C ASP A 52 10.16 -9.68 -15.09
N ALA A 53 10.65 -10.91 -15.13
CA ALA A 53 12.07 -11.21 -15.12
C ALA A 53 12.61 -11.10 -16.55
N GLY A 54 12.89 -9.87 -16.99
CA GLY A 54 14.04 -9.52 -17.84
C GLY A 54 14.07 -9.91 -19.34
N GLN A 55 14.11 -8.87 -20.18
CA GLN A 55 15.13 -8.54 -21.22
C GLN A 55 15.22 -9.27 -22.59
N SER A 56 15.15 -8.46 -23.67
CA SER A 56 16.04 -8.42 -24.87
C SER A 56 15.61 -7.29 -25.82
N ALA A 57 16.43 -6.45 -26.47
CA ALA A 57 17.88 -6.36 -26.70
C ALA A 57 18.27 -4.97 -27.27
N ALA A 58 19.50 -4.47 -26.99
CA ALA A 58 20.47 -3.79 -27.92
C ALA A 58 21.52 -2.94 -27.16
N PRO A 59 22.83 -2.99 -27.48
CA PRO A 59 23.87 -2.27 -26.74
C PRO A 59 24.01 -0.82 -27.23
N VAL A 60 23.11 0.04 -26.79
CA VAL A 60 23.28 1.50 -26.70
C VAL A 60 22.69 2.05 -25.40
N GLN A 61 22.12 1.16 -24.57
CA GLN A 61 21.32 1.52 -23.42
C GLN A 61 22.21 1.85 -22.22
N VAL A 62 23.45 1.35 -22.17
CA VAL A 62 24.35 1.60 -21.03
C VAL A 62 24.75 3.07 -20.91
N ASP A 63 24.95 3.77 -22.02
CA ASP A 63 25.35 5.19 -22.00
C ASP A 63 24.15 6.11 -21.70
N ALA A 64 23.00 5.83 -22.33
CA ALA A 64 21.76 6.56 -22.09
C ALA A 64 21.17 6.32 -20.70
N GLU A 65 21.23 5.08 -20.19
CA GLU A 65 20.77 4.73 -18.84
C GLU A 65 21.73 5.26 -17.76
N SER A 66 23.04 5.26 -18.03
CA SER A 66 24.02 5.91 -17.14
C SER A 66 23.85 7.43 -17.13
N ALA A 67 23.62 8.06 -18.28
CA ALA A 67 23.34 9.50 -18.35
C ALA A 67 22.02 9.86 -17.65
N ARG A 68 20.97 9.05 -17.82
CA ARG A 68 19.70 9.23 -17.11
C ARG A 68 19.85 9.05 -15.60
N ARG A 69 20.63 8.06 -15.17
CA ARG A 69 20.93 7.83 -13.74
C ARG A 69 21.75 8.97 -13.14
N ALA A 70 22.72 9.51 -13.91
CA ALA A 70 23.53 10.67 -13.53
C ALA A 70 22.69 11.97 -13.38
N ASP A 71 21.66 12.14 -14.21
CA ASP A 71 20.71 13.25 -14.10
C ASP A 71 19.77 13.08 -12.88
N GLU A 72 19.28 11.86 -12.66
CA GLU A 72 18.44 11.52 -11.51
C GLU A 72 19.21 11.70 -10.18
N GLU A 73 20.47 11.25 -10.09
CA GLU A 73 21.28 11.43 -8.87
C GLU A 73 21.59 12.90 -8.59
N ALA A 74 21.80 13.71 -9.64
CA ALA A 74 21.99 15.16 -9.49
C ALA A 74 20.72 15.82 -8.94
N MET A 75 19.54 15.47 -9.47
CA MET A 75 18.26 16.01 -8.98
C MET A 75 17.99 15.61 -7.52
N LEU A 76 18.33 14.38 -7.12
CA LEU A 76 18.20 13.92 -5.73
C LEU A 76 19.20 14.59 -4.79
N ALA A 77 20.43 14.84 -5.24
CA ALA A 77 21.45 15.51 -4.44
C ALA A 77 21.04 16.96 -4.14
N GLU A 78 20.51 17.68 -5.12
CA GLU A 78 20.00 19.05 -4.93
C GLU A 78 18.84 19.10 -3.91
N ALA A 79 17.90 18.16 -4.00
CA ALA A 79 16.79 18.06 -3.04
C ALA A 79 17.24 17.67 -1.62
N ALA A 80 18.27 16.83 -1.50
CA ALA A 80 18.84 16.45 -0.21
C ALA A 80 19.60 17.62 0.45
N VAL A 81 20.26 18.46 -0.36
CA VAL A 81 20.90 19.69 0.12
C VAL A 81 19.85 20.68 0.64
N ASP A 82 18.74 20.87 -0.09
CA ASP A 82 17.63 21.74 0.33
C ASP A 82 16.96 21.23 1.62
N ALA A 83 16.70 19.92 1.71
CA ALA A 83 16.12 19.28 2.89
C ALA A 83 17.07 19.21 4.11
N GLY A 84 18.39 19.23 3.90
CA GLY A 84 19.38 19.13 4.97
C GLY A 84 19.85 20.48 5.53
N ALA A 85 19.80 21.55 4.72
CA ALA A 85 20.37 22.84 5.08
C ALA A 85 19.41 23.80 5.80
N ASP A 86 18.10 23.72 5.53
CA ASP A 86 17.10 24.66 6.08
C ASP A 86 15.76 24.01 6.47
N ALA A 87 15.62 22.67 6.39
CA ALA A 87 14.38 22.05 6.83
C ALA A 87 14.31 22.10 8.38
N PRO A 88 13.29 22.77 8.96
CA PRO A 88 13.06 22.65 10.39
C PRO A 88 12.83 21.17 10.72
N PRO A 89 13.29 20.69 11.89
CA PRO A 89 13.05 19.30 12.28
C PRO A 89 11.56 19.03 12.16
N ARG A 90 11.20 18.11 11.26
CA ARG A 90 9.82 17.65 11.10
C ARG A 90 9.38 17.22 12.50
N ARG A 91 8.44 17.94 13.10
CA ARG A 91 7.85 17.52 14.38
C ARG A 91 7.29 16.13 14.18
N ASP A 92 7.48 15.28 15.19
CA ASP A 92 6.99 13.91 15.15
C ASP A 92 5.52 13.92 14.73
N PRO A 93 5.16 13.20 13.66
CA PRO A 93 3.81 13.28 13.08
C PRO A 93 2.76 12.85 14.10
N GLU A 94 3.14 12.00 15.05
CA GLU A 94 2.30 11.58 16.16
C GLU A 94 2.02 12.74 17.14
N GLU A 95 3.02 13.54 17.50
CA GLU A 95 2.83 14.70 18.39
C GLU A 95 1.92 15.76 17.74
N VAL A 96 2.08 15.99 16.43
CA VAL A 96 1.20 16.90 15.67
C VAL A 96 -0.24 16.38 15.64
N ALA A 97 -0.42 15.08 15.40
CA ALA A 97 -1.74 14.47 15.42
C ALA A 97 -2.40 14.60 16.80
N LEU A 98 -1.64 14.34 17.88
CA LEU A 98 -2.11 14.46 19.25
C LEU A 98 -2.48 15.91 19.63
N GLU A 99 -1.70 16.89 19.20
CA GLU A 99 -1.98 18.32 19.41
C GLU A 99 -3.29 18.73 18.70
N LEU A 100 -3.48 18.30 17.45
CA LEU A 100 -4.68 18.59 16.68
C LEU A 100 -5.93 17.93 17.29
N LEU A 101 -5.81 16.67 17.71
CA LEU A 101 -6.86 15.92 18.42
C LEU A 101 -7.27 16.62 19.74
N GLN A 102 -6.28 17.17 20.46
CA GLN A 102 -6.52 17.94 21.69
C GLN A 102 -7.22 19.28 21.41
N ASN A 103 -6.75 20.05 20.43
CA ASN A 103 -7.30 21.37 20.13
C ASN A 103 -8.71 21.32 19.50
N GLU A 104 -8.95 20.40 18.57
CA GLU A 104 -10.19 20.37 17.80
C GLU A 104 -11.31 19.57 18.49
N LEU A 105 -10.96 18.52 19.25
CA LEU A 105 -11.95 17.60 19.83
C LEU A 105 -11.91 17.53 21.37
N GLY A 106 -10.96 18.20 22.03
CA GLY A 106 -10.75 18.07 23.47
C GLY A 106 -10.31 16.66 23.89
N ALA A 107 -9.72 15.90 22.96
CA ALA A 107 -9.27 14.54 23.21
C ALA A 107 -8.13 14.53 24.24
N ARG A 108 -8.08 13.51 25.10
CA ARG A 108 -7.03 13.35 26.11
C ARG A 108 -6.39 11.98 25.99
N ARG A 109 -5.05 11.90 26.07
CA ARG A 109 -4.29 10.64 25.97
C ARG A 109 -4.81 9.66 27.02
N ILE A 110 -5.22 8.47 26.58
CA ILE A 110 -5.56 7.38 27.48
C ILE A 110 -4.26 6.66 27.86
N SER A 111 -3.84 6.78 29.12
CA SER A 111 -2.78 5.92 29.66
C SER A 111 -3.41 4.56 29.96
N GLY A 112 -2.94 3.51 29.29
CA GLY A 112 -3.33 2.15 29.62
C GLY A 112 -2.62 1.71 30.91
N ASP A 113 -3.40 1.50 31.97
CA ASP A 113 -3.04 0.66 33.12
C ASP A 113 -3.28 -0.82 32.77
#